data_AF-A0A6A4GN62-F1
#
_entry.id   AF-A0A6A4GN62-F1
#
_cell.length_a   1.000
_cell.length_b   1.000
_cell.length_c   1.000
_cell.angle_alpha   90.00
_cell.angle_beta   90.00
_cell.angle_gamma   90.00
#
_symmetry.space_group_name_H-M   'P 1'
#
loop_
_entity.id
_entity.type
_entity.pdbx_description
1 polymer ?
#
loop_
_entity_poly.entity_id
_entity_poly.type
_entity_poly.pdbx_seq_one_letter_code
_entity_poly.pdbx_strand_id
1 'polypeptide(L)'
;CSYNRVNDTHACNNAKSLNGLLKTELNFPGSIMSDWGAQWNNLLSAEMTWTYLVYNLITFVENGSLSEDNLREKDVRNLTPYYYLGQDVNPPPPFL
;
A
#
# COMPACT_ATOMS: atom_id res chain seq x y z
N CYS A 1 -5.75 -6.04 -0.85
CA CYS A 1 -5.90 -6.57 -2.23
C CYS A 1 -5.77 -8.09 -2.18
N SER A 2 -6.42 -8.81 -3.10
CA SER A 2 -6.59 -10.27 -3.02
C SER A 2 -5.49 -11.07 -3.72
N TYR A 3 -5.45 -12.38 -3.46
CA TYR A 3 -4.53 -13.33 -4.11
C TYR A 3 -4.73 -13.50 -5.61
N ASN A 4 -6.00 -13.49 -6.05
CA ASN A 4 -6.34 -13.87 -7.41
C ASN A 4 -5.79 -12.86 -8.44
N ARG A 5 -5.75 -13.31 -9.68
CA ARG A 5 -5.53 -12.43 -10.83
C ARG A 5 -6.87 -11.88 -11.31
N VAL A 6 -6.85 -10.67 -11.83
CA VAL A 6 -7.94 -10.04 -12.56
C VAL A 6 -7.40 -9.73 -13.95
N ASN A 7 -7.98 -10.35 -14.98
CA ASN A 7 -7.46 -10.32 -16.35
C ASN A 7 -5.95 -10.65 -16.39
N ASP A 8 -5.61 -11.81 -15.84
CA ASP A 8 -4.24 -12.35 -15.74
C ASP A 8 -3.18 -11.48 -15.02
N THR A 9 -3.58 -10.38 -14.40
CA THR A 9 -2.72 -9.53 -13.57
C THR A 9 -3.07 -9.69 -12.10
N HIS A 10 -2.08 -9.95 -11.24
CA HIS A 10 -2.29 -10.08 -9.78
C HIS A 10 -3.01 -8.86 -9.22
N ALA A 11 -4.06 -9.06 -8.40
CA ALA A 11 -4.90 -7.96 -7.93
C ALA A 11 -4.11 -6.91 -7.12
N CYS A 12 -3.09 -7.33 -6.38
CA CYS A 12 -2.17 -6.42 -5.66
C CYS A 12 -1.23 -5.60 -6.55
N ASN A 13 -1.22 -5.86 -7.85
CA ASN A 13 -0.40 -5.19 -8.87
C ASN A 13 -1.24 -4.74 -10.08
N ASN A 14 -2.58 -4.74 -9.97
CA ASN A 14 -3.47 -4.40 -11.07
C ASN A 14 -3.82 -2.91 -11.03
N ALA A 15 -3.20 -2.11 -11.89
CA ALA A 15 -3.40 -0.66 -11.94
C ALA A 15 -4.85 -0.27 -12.26
N LYS A 16 -5.58 -1.07 -13.06
CA LYS A 16 -6.98 -0.77 -13.38
C LYS A 16 -7.86 -0.89 -12.15
N SER A 17 -7.73 -1.96 -11.36
CA SER A 17 -8.54 -2.13 -10.14
C SER A 17 -8.11 -1.21 -9.01
N LEU A 18 -6.80 -1.05 -8.78
CA LEU A 18 -6.30 -0.28 -7.65
C LEU A 18 -6.30 1.23 -7.92
N ASN A 19 -5.70 1.68 -9.01
CA ASN A 19 -5.59 3.10 -9.30
C ASN A 19 -6.84 3.62 -10.00
N GLY A 20 -7.32 2.91 -11.03
CA GLY A 20 -8.49 3.32 -11.81
C GLY A 20 -9.79 3.26 -11.01
N LEU A 21 -10.18 2.06 -10.55
CA LEU A 21 -11.46 1.88 -9.87
C LEU A 21 -11.40 2.35 -8.41
N LEU A 22 -10.48 1.82 -7.61
CA LEU A 22 -10.50 2.07 -6.17
C LEU A 22 -10.05 3.50 -5.80
N LYS A 23 -8.84 3.92 -6.22
CA LYS A 23 -8.32 5.25 -5.87
C LYS A 23 -9.01 6.38 -6.63
N THR A 24 -9.30 6.22 -7.92
CA THR A 24 -9.86 7.31 -8.74
C THR A 24 -11.39 7.29 -8.78
N GLU A 25 -12.03 6.20 -9.24
CA GLU A 25 -13.48 6.17 -9.42
C GLU A 25 -14.26 6.18 -8.09
N LEU A 26 -13.84 5.35 -7.14
CA LEU A 26 -14.43 5.29 -5.80
C LEU A 26 -13.84 6.33 -4.83
N ASN A 27 -12.83 7.09 -5.28
CA ASN A 27 -12.13 8.09 -4.48
C ASN A 27 -11.69 7.58 -3.09
N PHE A 28 -11.21 6.33 -3.01
CA PHE A 28 -10.82 5.74 -1.74
C PHE A 28 -9.62 6.49 -1.14
N PRO A 29 -9.72 7.06 0.08
CA PRO A 29 -8.66 7.86 0.68
C PRO A 29 -7.69 7.04 1.54
N GLY A 30 -8.04 5.79 1.88
CA GLY A 30 -7.25 4.94 2.76
C GLY A 30 -6.10 4.23 2.05
N SER A 31 -5.43 3.37 2.82
CA SER A 31 -4.32 2.57 2.32
C SER A 31 -4.74 1.21 1.74
N ILE A 32 -3.98 0.69 0.78
CA ILE A 32 -4.19 -0.65 0.19
C ILE A 32 -3.14 -1.61 0.74
N MET A 33 -3.55 -2.57 1.58
CA MET A 33 -2.66 -3.61 2.11
C MET A 33 -2.67 -4.88 1.24
N SER A 34 -1.49 -5.50 1.06
CA SER A 34 -1.39 -6.82 0.43
C SER A 34 -1.87 -7.92 1.38
N ASP A 35 -2.57 -8.91 0.84
CA ASP A 35 -2.66 -10.21 1.51
C ASP A 35 -1.26 -10.87 1.57
N TRP A 36 -1.08 -11.83 2.48
CA TRP A 36 0.22 -12.43 2.80
C TRP A 36 0.80 -13.21 1.61
N GLY A 37 1.83 -12.65 0.97
CA GLY A 37 2.41 -13.25 -0.25
C GLY A 37 1.60 -13.00 -1.52
N ALA A 38 0.58 -12.14 -1.49
CA ALA A 38 -0.16 -11.73 -2.68
C ALA A 38 0.59 -10.68 -3.53
N GLN A 39 1.78 -10.29 -3.11
CA GLN A 39 2.62 -9.35 -3.83
C GLN A 39 3.78 -10.06 -4.50
N TRP A 40 3.79 -9.94 -5.82
CA TRP A 40 4.68 -10.73 -6.65
C TRP A 40 5.92 -9.90 -7.05
N ASN A 41 5.79 -8.78 -7.79
CA ASN A 41 6.97 -8.32 -8.55
C ASN A 41 7.15 -6.79 -8.71
N ASN A 42 6.25 -5.92 -8.23
CA ASN A 42 6.20 -4.54 -8.76
C ASN A 42 6.09 -3.44 -7.70
N LEU A 43 6.80 -2.32 -7.94
CA LEU A 43 6.79 -1.08 -7.13
C LEU A 43 5.43 -0.36 -7.15
N LEU A 44 4.63 -0.66 -8.17
CA LEU A 44 3.27 -0.14 -8.35
C LEU A 44 2.22 -0.87 -7.48
N SER A 45 2.65 -1.72 -6.55
CA SER A 45 1.78 -2.57 -5.74
C SER A 45 1.14 -1.86 -4.56
N ALA A 46 0.27 -2.61 -3.88
CA ALA A 46 -0.23 -2.36 -2.53
C ALA A 46 0.79 -1.59 -1.67
N GLU A 47 0.27 -0.60 -0.95
CA GLU A 47 1.03 0.41 -0.22
C GLU A 47 1.62 -0.13 1.06
N MET A 48 0.97 -1.13 1.65
CA MET A 48 1.51 -1.92 2.75
C MET A 48 1.79 -3.34 2.30
N THR A 49 3.03 -3.77 2.55
CA THR A 49 3.54 -5.08 2.21
C THR A 49 4.30 -5.69 3.37
N TRP A 50 4.25 -7.02 3.46
CA TRP A 50 5.04 -7.82 4.40
C TRP A 50 6.25 -8.48 3.71
N THR A 51 6.56 -8.13 2.45
CA THR A 51 7.54 -8.84 1.61
C THR A 51 8.67 -7.94 1.08
N TYR A 52 9.46 -8.49 0.15
CA TYR A 52 10.71 -7.98 -0.48
C TYR A 52 10.79 -6.46 -0.74
N LEU A 53 9.64 -5.80 -0.92
CA LEU A 53 9.57 -4.36 -1.14
C LEU A 53 9.97 -3.56 0.10
N VAL A 54 9.54 -3.94 1.32
CA VAL A 54 9.92 -3.25 2.57
C VAL A 54 11.44 -3.19 2.74
N TYR A 55 12.14 -4.26 2.37
CA TYR A 55 13.59 -4.38 2.54
C TYR A 55 14.42 -3.61 1.51
N ASN A 56 13.81 -3.11 0.42
CA ASN A 56 14.51 -2.46 -0.68
C ASN A 56 13.97 -1.05 -1.02
N LEU A 57 13.05 -0.49 -0.22
CA LEU A 57 12.47 0.84 -0.49
C LEU A 57 13.54 1.93 -0.62
N ILE A 58 14.55 1.92 0.26
CA ILE A 58 15.67 2.88 0.21
C ILE A 58 16.39 2.78 -1.13
N THR A 59 16.77 1.57 -1.54
CA THR A 59 17.42 1.31 -2.83
C THR A 59 16.57 1.79 -4.01
N PHE A 60 15.25 1.58 -3.98
CA PHE A 60 14.35 2.02 -5.06
C PHE A 60 14.19 3.53 -5.14
N VAL A 61 14.26 4.22 -4.00
CA VAL A 61 14.26 5.69 -3.97
C VAL A 61 15.60 6.23 -4.46
N GLU A 62 16.71 5.71 -3.93
CA GLU A 62 18.07 6.15 -4.31
C GLU A 62 18.38 5.89 -5.79
N ASN A 63 17.89 4.79 -6.35
CA ASN A 63 18.10 4.46 -7.77
C ASN A 63 17.03 5.06 -8.72
N GLY A 64 16.07 5.82 -8.20
CA GLY A 64 15.04 6.52 -8.97
C GLY A 64 13.88 5.65 -9.48
N SER A 65 13.82 4.37 -9.12
CA SER A 65 12.72 3.47 -9.50
C SER A 65 11.40 3.80 -8.77
N LEU A 66 11.49 4.46 -7.62
CA LEU A 66 10.35 4.96 -6.84
C LEU A 66 10.62 6.43 -6.46
N SER A 67 9.73 7.35 -6.83
CA SER A 67 9.86 8.74 -6.37
C SER A 67 9.56 8.85 -4.88
N GLU A 68 10.23 9.79 -4.19
CA GLU A 68 9.96 10.09 -2.79
C GLU A 68 8.50 10.52 -2.59
N ASP A 69 7.92 11.28 -3.53
CA ASP A 69 6.52 11.71 -3.47
C ASP A 69 5.54 10.51 -3.51
N ASN A 70 5.83 9.49 -4.32
CA ASN A 70 5.01 8.28 -4.36
C ASN A 70 5.11 7.50 -3.05
N LEU A 71 6.28 7.47 -2.41
CA LEU A 71 6.44 6.85 -1.10
C LEU A 71 5.68 7.65 -0.02
N ARG A 72 5.80 8.97 -0.05
CA ARG A 72 5.11 9.88 0.87
C ARG A 72 3.59 9.77 0.78
N GLU A 73 3.03 9.61 -0.43
CA GLU A 73 1.58 9.40 -0.62
C GLU A 73 1.10 8.12 0.09
N LYS A 74 1.88 7.04 0.01
CA LYS A 74 1.57 5.76 0.67
C LYS A 74 1.59 5.91 2.19
N ASP A 75 2.58 6.61 2.73
CA ASP A 75 2.69 6.86 4.17
C ASP A 75 1.54 7.71 4.69
N VAL A 76 1.17 8.78 3.96
CA VAL A 76 0.02 9.62 4.31
C VAL A 76 -1.26 8.80 4.38
N ARG A 77 -1.53 7.95 3.38
CA ARG A 77 -2.72 7.08 3.37
C ARG A 77 -2.72 6.07 4.51
N ASN A 78 -1.54 5.57 4.89
CA ASN A 78 -1.41 4.62 5.98
C ASN A 78 -1.64 5.27 7.35
N LEU A 79 -1.10 6.47 7.56
CA LEU A 79 -1.24 7.21 8.82
C LEU A 79 -2.58 7.94 8.95
N THR A 80 -3.29 8.18 7.84
CA THR A 80 -4.62 8.82 7.87
C THR A 80 -5.59 8.12 8.83
N PRO A 81 -5.85 6.80 8.77
CA PRO A 81 -6.72 6.13 9.74
C PRO A 81 -6.16 6.13 11.16
N TYR A 82 -4.83 6.12 11.34
CA TYR A 82 -4.19 6.18 12.66
C TYR A 82 -4.56 7.47 13.40
N TYR A 83 -4.41 8.62 12.74
CA TYR A 83 -4.80 9.91 13.29
C TYR A 83 -6.32 10.10 13.37
N TYR A 84 -7.06 9.63 12.35
CA TYR A 84 -8.53 9.72 12.36
C TYR A 84 -9.16 8.99 13.55
N LEU A 85 -8.59 7.83 13.92
CA LEU A 85 -9.04 7.03 15.06
C LEU A 85 -8.43 7.49 16.40
N GLY A 86 -7.59 8.53 16.39
CA GLY A 86 -6.97 9.09 17.59
C GLY A 86 -6.00 8.14 18.29
N GLN A 87 -5.37 7.21 17.57
CA GLN A 87 -4.43 6.24 18.15
C GLN A 87 -3.10 6.87 18.60
N ASP A 88 -2.84 8.11 18.20
CA ASP A 88 -1.76 8.97 18.68
C ASP A 88 -2.02 9.52 20.09
N VAL A 89 -3.29 9.80 20.41
CA VAL A 89 -3.70 10.34 21.72
C VAL A 89 -4.18 9.24 22.66
N ASN A 90 -4.87 8.24 22.13
CA ASN A 90 -5.44 7.12 22.87
C ASN A 90 -5.00 5.79 22.25
N PRO A 91 -3.76 5.36 22.52
CA PRO A 91 -3.22 4.13 21.94
C PRO A 91 -4.05 2.91 22.38
N PRO A 92 -4.16 1.88 21.52
CA PRO A 92 -4.81 0.63 21.91
C PRO A 92 -4.10 0.00 23.11
N PRO A 93 -4.81 -0.80 23.91
CA PRO A 93 -4.20 -1.52 25.03
C PRO A 93 -3.10 -2.46 24.53
N PRO A 94 -2.07 -2.75 25.34
CA PRO A 94 -1.05 -3.73 24.98
C PRO A 94 -1.70 -5.10 24.71
N PHE A 95 -1.10 -5.84 23.78
CA PHE A 95 -1.52 -7.23 23.50
C PHE A 95 -1.37 -8.08 24.78
N LEU A 96 -2.42 -8.85 25.11
CA LEU A 96 -2.46 -9.77 26.25
C LEU A 96 -1.52 -10.98 26.04
#